data_AF-A0A497TGT8-F1
#
_entry.id   AF-A0A497TGT8-F1
#
_cell.length_a   1.000
_cell.length_b   1.000
_cell.length_c   1.000
_cell.angle_alpha   90.00
_cell.angle_beta   90.00
_cell.angle_gamma   90.00
#
_symmetry.space_group_name_H-M   'P 1'
#
loop_
_entity.id
_entity.type
_entity.pdbx_description
1 polymer ?
#
loop_
_entity_poly.entity_id
_entity_poly.type
_entity_poly.pdbx_seq_one_letter_code
_entity_poly.pdbx_strand_id
1 'polypeptide(L)'
;MPRHIENFKPGIENGKEEKIDYSRERLVNLEIKEPVVVEGNAFPEARKIEIGQLEARDNAFFKAENCRAERVEAGVDAFLKAKKCQAGEVNVARNGFEDAKDCYVEKLIAGKDAFVDAKDCCVESVEVGRDAFVGAKDCQVGDVKARGDAFQGAERCRAERVEARAGAFGWSEGCLITEKVKAEEIGPGSLGLVVLGKTEGE
;
A
#
# COMPACT_ATOMS: atom_id res chain seq x y z
N MET A 1 26.15 -23.99 -11.31
CA MET A 1 25.28 -24.24 -12.47
C MET A 1 24.51 -22.98 -12.78
N PRO A 2 24.78 -22.25 -13.87
CA PRO A 2 23.98 -21.08 -14.22
C PRO A 2 22.70 -21.52 -14.92
N ARG A 3 21.54 -21.25 -14.31
CA ARG A 3 20.22 -21.39 -14.95
C ARG A 3 20.02 -20.18 -15.86
N HIS A 4 19.56 -20.45 -17.08
CA HIS A 4 19.40 -19.50 -18.17
C HIS A 4 18.60 -18.25 -17.76
N ILE A 5 19.14 -17.08 -18.09
CA ILE A 5 18.41 -15.82 -18.18
C ILE A 5 17.86 -15.79 -19.61
N GLU A 6 16.57 -16.09 -19.79
CA GLU A 6 15.90 -15.81 -21.05
C GLU A 6 15.71 -14.30 -21.15
N ASN A 7 16.55 -13.67 -21.98
CA ASN A 7 16.35 -12.33 -22.49
C ASN A 7 15.02 -12.32 -23.26
N PHE A 8 13.95 -11.87 -22.62
CA PHE A 8 12.67 -11.65 -23.30
C PHE A 8 12.82 -10.43 -24.22
N LYS A 9 12.86 -10.69 -25.52
CA LYS A 9 12.70 -9.66 -26.56
C LYS A 9 11.25 -9.16 -26.52
N PRO A 10 11.00 -7.86 -26.75
CA PRO A 10 9.66 -7.41 -27.11
C PRO A 10 9.22 -8.19 -28.35
N GLY A 11 7.99 -8.71 -28.34
CA GLY A 11 7.40 -9.32 -29.52
C GLY A 11 7.26 -8.27 -30.63
N ILE A 12 8.25 -8.20 -31.52
CA ILE A 12 8.14 -7.50 -32.81
C ILE A 12 7.91 -8.60 -33.85
N GLU A 13 6.67 -9.05 -33.99
CA GLU A 13 6.23 -9.70 -35.22
C GLU A 13 5.39 -8.68 -35.99
N ASN A 14 5.87 -8.33 -37.20
CA ASN A 14 5.12 -7.59 -38.23
C ASN A 14 4.88 -6.08 -38.08
N GLY A 15 5.78 -5.32 -37.45
CA GLY A 15 5.87 -3.86 -37.66
C GLY A 15 4.61 -3.06 -37.28
N LYS A 16 3.73 -3.64 -36.46
CA LYS A 16 2.68 -2.93 -35.74
C LYS A 16 3.07 -2.98 -34.29
N GLU A 17 3.24 -1.82 -33.65
CA GLU A 17 3.24 -1.75 -32.19
C GLU A 17 1.88 -2.25 -31.72
N GLU A 18 1.81 -3.53 -31.33
CA GLU A 18 0.64 -4.04 -30.64
C GLU A 18 0.56 -3.30 -29.30
N LYS A 19 -0.40 -2.39 -29.19
CA LYS A 19 -0.71 -1.72 -27.94
C LYS A 19 -1.02 -2.80 -26.91
N ILE A 20 -0.16 -2.93 -25.91
CA ILE A 20 -0.33 -3.92 -24.85
C ILE A 20 -1.63 -3.60 -24.11
N ASP A 21 -2.52 -4.58 -24.02
CA ASP A 21 -3.66 -4.51 -23.12
C ASP A 21 -3.20 -4.79 -21.69
N TYR A 22 -3.12 -3.73 -20.87
CA TYR A 22 -2.70 -3.82 -19.47
C TYR A 22 -3.77 -4.34 -18.52
N SER A 23 -4.99 -4.58 -19.01
CA SER A 23 -6.06 -5.24 -18.26
C SER A 23 -6.04 -6.77 -18.39
N ARG A 24 -5.18 -7.31 -19.27
CA ARG A 24 -5.03 -8.75 -19.44
C ARG A 24 -4.27 -9.39 -18.28
N GLU A 25 -4.65 -10.62 -17.94
CA GLU A 25 -4.02 -11.35 -16.85
C GLU A 25 -2.59 -11.81 -17.18
N ARG A 26 -1.77 -11.99 -16.13
CA ARG A 26 -0.47 -12.69 -16.17
C ARG A 26 0.57 -12.06 -17.09
N LEU A 27 0.55 -10.74 -17.19
CA LEU A 27 1.65 -9.97 -17.75
C LEU A 27 2.94 -10.22 -16.98
N VAL A 28 4.07 -10.40 -17.67
CA VAL A 28 5.35 -10.69 -17.01
C VAL A 28 6.51 -9.91 -17.63
N ASN A 29 7.47 -9.51 -16.79
CA ASN A 29 8.74 -8.89 -17.20
C ASN A 29 8.56 -7.69 -18.15
N LEU A 30 7.73 -6.71 -17.74
CA LEU A 30 7.52 -5.49 -18.51
C LEU A 30 8.20 -4.31 -17.84
N GLU A 31 8.93 -3.53 -18.64
CA GLU A 31 9.39 -2.19 -18.28
C GLU A 31 8.65 -1.20 -19.17
N ILE A 32 7.82 -0.35 -18.57
CA ILE A 32 6.90 0.54 -19.26
C ILE A 32 7.34 1.98 -19.00
N LYS A 33 7.77 2.65 -20.06
CA LYS A 33 8.33 4.01 -20.00
C LYS A 33 7.29 5.11 -20.14
N GLU A 34 6.16 4.78 -20.75
CA GLU A 34 5.05 5.70 -20.99
C GLU A 34 4.02 5.59 -19.86
N PRO A 35 3.28 6.66 -19.53
CA PRO A 35 2.14 6.57 -18.62
C PRO A 35 1.08 5.58 -19.13
N VAL A 36 0.50 4.80 -18.21
CA VAL A 36 -0.57 3.84 -18.51
C VAL A 36 -1.86 4.27 -17.85
N VAL A 37 -2.95 4.26 -18.62
CA VAL A 37 -4.33 4.46 -18.13
C VAL A 37 -5.16 3.22 -18.46
N VAL A 38 -5.85 2.67 -17.47
CA VAL A 38 -6.71 1.47 -17.61
C VAL A 38 -8.11 1.74 -17.07
N GLU A 39 -9.14 1.49 -17.88
CA GLU A 39 -10.56 1.71 -17.54
C GLU A 39 -11.15 0.67 -16.55
N GLY A 40 -10.31 -0.13 -15.90
CA GLY A 40 -10.72 -1.17 -14.95
C GLY A 40 -9.54 -1.59 -14.09
N ASN A 41 -9.39 -2.89 -13.84
CA ASN A 41 -8.21 -3.42 -13.15
C ASN A 41 -6.98 -3.40 -14.08
N ALA A 42 -5.90 -2.82 -13.60
CA ALA A 42 -4.59 -2.93 -14.22
C ALA A 42 -3.81 -4.12 -13.65
N PHE A 43 -2.95 -4.70 -14.50
CA PHE A 43 -1.98 -5.73 -14.15
C PHE A 43 -2.52 -6.91 -13.31
N PRO A 44 -3.67 -7.52 -13.67
CA PRO A 44 -4.19 -8.65 -12.93
C PRO A 44 -3.23 -9.85 -13.02
N GLU A 45 -2.86 -10.44 -11.88
CA GLU A 45 -1.93 -11.57 -11.76
C GLU A 45 -0.56 -11.33 -12.42
N ALA A 46 -0.17 -10.08 -12.63
CA ALA A 46 1.07 -9.74 -13.31
C ALA A 46 2.30 -10.01 -12.43
N ARG A 47 3.48 -10.14 -13.04
CA ARG A 47 4.75 -10.32 -12.30
C ARG A 47 5.88 -9.50 -12.89
N LYS A 48 6.73 -8.91 -12.04
CA LYS A 48 7.93 -8.18 -12.50
C LYS A 48 7.56 -7.08 -13.51
N ILE A 49 6.72 -6.17 -13.06
CA ILE A 49 6.30 -5.00 -13.83
C ILE A 49 7.02 -3.79 -13.25
N GLU A 50 7.68 -3.01 -14.10
CA GLU A 50 8.24 -1.70 -13.76
C GLU A 50 7.53 -0.66 -14.61
N ILE A 51 6.99 0.37 -13.97
CA ILE A 51 6.25 1.43 -14.64
C ILE A 51 6.53 2.77 -13.97
N GLY A 52 6.61 3.85 -14.75
CA GLY A 52 6.66 5.20 -14.19
C GLY A 52 5.33 5.58 -13.54
N GLN A 53 4.30 5.78 -14.36
CA GLN A 53 2.99 6.25 -13.91
C GLN A 53 1.87 5.30 -14.34
N LEU A 54 1.01 4.93 -13.39
CA LEU A 54 -0.16 4.09 -13.60
C LEU A 54 -1.41 4.79 -13.07
N GLU A 55 -2.44 4.89 -13.91
CA GLU A 55 -3.81 5.26 -13.54
C GLU A 55 -4.75 4.10 -13.86
N ALA A 56 -5.49 3.64 -12.86
CA ALA A 56 -6.48 2.57 -13.00
C ALA A 56 -7.83 3.04 -12.46
N ARG A 57 -8.90 2.82 -13.22
CA ARG A 57 -10.26 3.15 -12.75
C ARG A 57 -10.66 2.31 -11.53
N ASP A 58 -10.26 1.05 -11.49
CA ASP A 58 -10.53 0.15 -10.38
C ASP A 58 -9.26 -0.09 -9.55
N ASN A 59 -8.63 -1.26 -9.68
CA ASN A 59 -7.42 -1.62 -8.93
C ASN A 59 -6.17 -1.49 -9.79
N ALA A 60 -5.07 -1.00 -9.23
CA ALA A 60 -3.81 -0.83 -9.96
C ALA A 60 -2.98 -2.13 -10.09
N PHE A 61 -2.79 -2.84 -8.97
CA PHE A 61 -2.07 -4.11 -8.93
C PHE A 61 -2.95 -5.18 -8.28
N PHE A 62 -3.72 -5.90 -9.11
CA PHE A 62 -4.60 -6.97 -8.62
C PHE A 62 -3.89 -8.32 -8.65
N LYS A 63 -3.61 -8.91 -7.48
CA LYS A 63 -2.85 -10.18 -7.33
C LYS A 63 -1.48 -10.17 -8.01
N ALA A 64 -0.90 -8.99 -8.23
CA ALA A 64 0.38 -8.86 -8.91
C ALA A 64 1.55 -9.18 -7.96
N GLU A 65 2.71 -9.53 -8.50
CA GLU A 65 3.89 -9.91 -7.72
C GLU A 65 5.18 -9.24 -8.21
N ASN A 66 5.98 -8.69 -7.29
CA ASN A 66 7.27 -8.06 -7.61
C ASN A 66 7.13 -6.90 -8.60
N CYS A 67 6.16 -6.01 -8.39
CA CYS A 67 5.94 -4.85 -9.25
C CYS A 67 6.51 -3.57 -8.63
N ARG A 68 6.92 -2.61 -9.46
CA ARG A 68 7.40 -1.30 -9.06
C ARG A 68 6.73 -0.21 -9.87
N ALA A 69 6.23 0.82 -9.20
CA ALA A 69 5.70 2.03 -9.80
C ALA A 69 6.35 3.29 -9.21
N GLU A 70 6.53 4.37 -9.97
CA GLU A 70 6.87 5.66 -9.34
C GLU A 70 5.61 6.33 -8.78
N ARG A 71 4.52 6.32 -9.55
CA ARG A 71 3.22 6.88 -9.17
C ARG A 71 2.08 5.94 -9.54
N VAL A 72 1.14 5.77 -8.60
CA VAL A 72 -0.09 4.99 -8.78
C VAL A 72 -1.31 5.83 -8.41
N GLU A 73 -2.28 5.89 -9.31
CA GLU A 73 -3.61 6.40 -9.06
C GLU A 73 -4.64 5.29 -9.30
N ALA A 74 -5.52 5.05 -8.32
CA ALA A 74 -6.54 4.01 -8.45
C ALA A 74 -7.90 4.47 -7.89
N GLY A 75 -8.99 4.19 -8.61
CA GLY A 75 -10.34 4.49 -8.13
C GLY A 75 -10.84 3.55 -7.04
N VAL A 76 -10.16 2.42 -6.80
CA VAL A 76 -10.48 1.49 -5.70
C VAL A 76 -9.23 1.24 -4.86
N ASP A 77 -8.42 0.22 -5.17
CA ASP A 77 -7.23 -0.11 -4.39
C ASP A 77 -5.95 -0.05 -5.22
N ALA A 78 -4.83 0.36 -4.60
CA ALA A 78 -3.54 0.30 -5.28
C ALA A 78 -3.02 -1.13 -5.33
N PHE A 79 -3.06 -1.83 -4.20
CA PHE A 79 -2.54 -3.18 -4.05
C PHE A 79 -3.61 -4.10 -3.47
N LEU A 80 -4.33 -4.81 -4.33
CA LEU A 80 -5.33 -5.79 -3.92
C LEU A 80 -4.76 -7.20 -4.08
N LYS A 81 -4.50 -7.91 -2.97
CA LYS A 81 -3.88 -9.25 -2.95
C LYS A 81 -2.50 -9.30 -3.59
N ALA A 82 -1.86 -8.14 -3.76
CA ALA A 82 -0.55 -8.02 -4.38
C ALA A 82 0.55 -8.43 -3.39
N LYS A 83 1.71 -8.82 -3.93
CA LYS A 83 2.85 -9.25 -3.11
C LYS A 83 4.15 -8.66 -3.57
N LYS A 84 4.99 -8.21 -2.64
CA LYS A 84 6.34 -7.68 -2.93
C LYS A 84 6.33 -6.51 -3.92
N CYS A 85 5.30 -5.68 -3.86
CA CYS A 85 5.19 -4.53 -4.74
C CYS A 85 5.72 -3.27 -4.07
N GLN A 86 6.22 -2.33 -4.87
CA GLN A 86 6.80 -1.08 -4.41
C GLN A 86 6.19 0.09 -5.18
N ALA A 87 5.89 1.21 -4.51
CA ALA A 87 5.63 2.46 -5.19
C ALA A 87 6.19 3.69 -4.47
N GLY A 88 6.49 4.75 -5.22
CA GLY A 88 6.85 6.05 -4.64
C GLY A 88 5.62 6.72 -4.04
N GLU A 89 4.73 7.20 -4.90
CA GLU A 89 3.48 7.86 -4.48
C GLU A 89 2.25 7.06 -4.90
N VAL A 90 1.30 6.92 -3.97
CA VAL A 90 0.03 6.23 -4.18
C VAL A 90 -1.12 7.12 -3.75
N ASN A 91 -2.08 7.34 -4.65
CA ASN A 91 -3.33 8.05 -4.36
C ASN A 91 -4.53 7.21 -4.78
N VAL A 92 -5.38 6.85 -3.84
CA VAL A 92 -6.51 5.95 -4.08
C VAL A 92 -7.79 6.38 -3.40
N ALA A 93 -8.93 6.09 -4.02
CA ALA A 93 -10.21 6.47 -3.42
C ALA A 93 -10.64 5.55 -2.26
N ARG A 94 -10.21 4.28 -2.25
CA ARG A 94 -10.56 3.32 -1.20
C ARG A 94 -9.35 2.95 -0.35
N ASN A 95 -8.62 1.88 -0.68
CA ASN A 95 -7.57 1.34 0.18
C ASN A 95 -6.19 1.35 -0.48
N GLY A 96 -5.15 1.68 0.27
CA GLY A 96 -3.78 1.54 -0.23
C GLY A 96 -3.42 0.06 -0.46
N PHE A 97 -3.61 -0.74 0.58
CA PHE A 97 -3.34 -2.17 0.60
C PHE A 97 -4.58 -2.91 1.09
N GLU A 98 -5.05 -3.89 0.33
CA GLU A 98 -6.10 -4.82 0.74
C GLU A 98 -5.64 -6.25 0.48
N ASP A 99 -5.58 -7.07 1.54
CA ASP A 99 -5.00 -8.43 1.49
C ASP A 99 -3.56 -8.50 0.92
N ALA A 100 -2.83 -7.37 0.90
CA ALA A 100 -1.50 -7.29 0.30
C ALA A 100 -0.41 -7.82 1.24
N LYS A 101 0.71 -8.27 0.67
CA LYS A 101 1.83 -8.81 1.46
C LYS A 101 3.20 -8.29 1.04
N ASP A 102 4.06 -7.97 2.01
CA ASP A 102 5.46 -7.61 1.76
C ASP A 102 5.63 -6.40 0.83
N CYS A 103 4.69 -5.45 0.84
CA CYS A 103 4.71 -4.28 -0.05
C CYS A 103 5.29 -3.04 0.63
N TYR A 104 5.83 -2.12 -0.16
CA TYR A 104 6.43 -0.87 0.31
C TYR A 104 5.89 0.33 -0.47
N VAL A 105 5.52 1.41 0.22
CA VAL A 105 5.17 2.69 -0.42
C VAL A 105 5.85 3.84 0.31
N GLU A 106 6.39 4.83 -0.40
CA GLU A 106 6.96 6.01 0.28
C GLU A 106 5.82 6.87 0.84
N LYS A 107 4.88 7.27 -0.01
CA LYS A 107 3.74 8.12 0.37
C LYS A 107 2.42 7.54 -0.09
N LEU A 108 1.49 7.35 0.85
CA LEU A 108 0.15 6.84 0.60
C LEU A 108 -0.92 7.85 1.04
N ILE A 109 -1.81 8.18 0.11
CA ILE A 109 -3.07 8.89 0.37
C ILE A 109 -4.21 7.95 -0.01
N ALA A 110 -5.07 7.63 0.95
CA ALA A 110 -6.24 6.79 0.70
C ALA A 110 -7.53 7.42 1.22
N GLY A 111 -8.58 7.41 0.41
CA GLY A 111 -9.88 7.96 0.79
C GLY A 111 -10.57 7.21 1.93
N LYS A 112 -10.23 5.94 2.15
CA LYS A 112 -10.78 5.12 3.23
C LYS A 112 -9.66 4.66 4.17
N ASP A 113 -9.04 3.51 3.92
CA ASP A 113 -8.09 2.89 4.85
C ASP A 113 -6.71 2.70 4.19
N ALA A 114 -5.61 2.74 4.96
CA ALA A 114 -4.29 2.48 4.36
C ALA A 114 -4.03 0.98 4.20
N PHE A 115 -4.23 0.20 5.26
CA PHE A 115 -4.00 -1.23 5.29
C PHE A 115 -5.26 -1.96 5.74
N VAL A 116 -5.83 -2.81 4.89
CA VAL A 116 -6.96 -3.69 5.20
C VAL A 116 -6.51 -5.12 5.06
N ASP A 117 -6.43 -5.85 6.19
CA ASP A 117 -5.97 -7.24 6.25
C ASP A 117 -4.60 -7.48 5.57
N ALA A 118 -3.82 -6.40 5.43
CA ALA A 118 -2.49 -6.44 4.83
C ALA A 118 -1.47 -6.99 5.83
N LYS A 119 -0.39 -7.57 5.31
CA LYS A 119 0.64 -8.20 6.13
C LYS A 119 2.06 -7.85 5.70
N ASP A 120 2.94 -7.59 6.67
CA ASP A 120 4.36 -7.33 6.42
C ASP A 120 4.58 -6.12 5.46
N CYS A 121 3.67 -5.15 5.44
CA CYS A 121 3.75 -3.99 4.55
C CYS A 121 4.29 -2.76 5.28
N CYS A 122 5.03 -1.90 4.56
CA CYS A 122 5.66 -0.71 5.12
C CYS A 122 5.30 0.55 4.32
N VAL A 123 5.04 1.65 5.02
CA VAL A 123 4.86 2.97 4.39
C VAL A 123 5.61 4.06 5.15
N GLU A 124 6.26 5.01 4.49
CA GLU A 124 6.90 6.11 5.23
C GLU A 124 5.87 7.10 5.77
N SER A 125 4.95 7.56 4.92
CA SER A 125 3.90 8.51 5.30
C SER A 125 2.52 8.11 4.78
N VAL A 126 1.52 8.13 5.67
CA VAL A 126 0.12 7.78 5.40
C VAL A 126 -0.81 8.93 5.74
N GLU A 127 -1.69 9.29 4.81
CA GLU A 127 -2.89 10.12 5.06
C GLU A 127 -4.15 9.37 4.65
N VAL A 128 -5.09 9.18 5.59
CA VAL A 128 -6.30 8.39 5.36
C VAL A 128 -7.57 9.09 5.80
N GLY A 129 -8.64 8.85 5.03
CA GLY A 129 -9.98 9.37 5.32
C GLY A 129 -10.72 8.66 6.45
N ARG A 130 -10.26 7.47 6.85
CA ARG A 130 -10.80 6.68 7.95
C ARG A 130 -9.66 6.10 8.79
N ASP A 131 -9.37 4.80 8.71
CA ASP A 131 -8.47 4.11 9.65
C ASP A 131 -7.12 3.79 8.99
N ALA A 132 -6.00 3.89 9.70
CA ALA A 132 -4.70 3.59 9.07
C ALA A 132 -4.51 2.08 8.93
N PHE A 133 -4.68 1.32 10.01
CA PHE A 133 -4.55 -0.14 10.02
C PHE A 133 -5.87 -0.79 10.41
N VAL A 134 -6.45 -1.61 9.54
CA VAL A 134 -7.69 -2.37 9.78
C VAL A 134 -7.39 -3.85 9.61
N GLY A 135 -7.37 -4.62 10.71
CA GLY A 135 -7.05 -6.06 10.65
C GLY A 135 -5.62 -6.38 10.18
N ALA A 136 -4.78 -5.36 9.96
CA ALA A 136 -3.44 -5.51 9.43
C ALA A 136 -2.50 -6.21 10.42
N LYS A 137 -1.47 -6.90 9.91
CA LYS A 137 -0.53 -7.66 10.72
C LYS A 137 0.92 -7.36 10.37
N ASP A 138 1.75 -7.11 11.38
CA ASP A 138 3.19 -6.91 11.20
C ASP A 138 3.54 -5.75 10.24
N CYS A 139 2.63 -4.78 10.06
CA CYS A 139 2.82 -3.63 9.18
C CYS A 139 3.46 -2.45 9.92
N GLN A 140 4.18 -1.59 9.19
CA GLN A 140 4.92 -0.48 9.78
C GLN A 140 4.66 0.83 9.03
N VAL A 141 4.48 1.92 9.78
CA VAL A 141 4.38 3.27 9.22
C VAL A 141 5.30 4.24 9.97
N GLY A 142 5.96 5.15 9.26
CA GLY A 142 6.65 6.28 9.90
C GLY A 142 5.63 7.27 10.48
N ASP A 143 4.97 8.01 9.59
CA ASP A 143 3.97 9.04 9.91
C ASP A 143 2.55 8.63 9.56
N VAL A 144 1.63 8.67 10.53
CA VAL A 144 0.20 8.41 10.32
C VAL A 144 -0.63 9.67 10.55
N LYS A 145 -1.45 10.03 9.57
CA LYS A 145 -2.57 10.97 9.71
C LYS A 145 -3.88 10.27 9.37
N ALA A 146 -4.73 10.07 10.37
CA ALA A 146 -6.01 9.38 10.22
C ALA A 146 -7.18 10.23 10.74
N ARG A 147 -8.32 10.19 10.04
CA ARG A 147 -9.57 10.79 10.55
C ARG A 147 -10.34 9.87 11.49
N GLY A 148 -10.12 8.58 11.42
CA GLY A 148 -10.63 7.57 12.35
C GLY A 148 -9.54 7.15 13.32
N ASP A 149 -9.41 5.85 13.51
CA ASP A 149 -8.43 5.24 14.40
C ASP A 149 -7.09 5.02 13.67
N ALA A 150 -5.98 5.12 14.39
CA ALA A 150 -4.70 4.69 13.82
C ALA A 150 -4.68 3.16 13.67
N PHE A 151 -4.91 2.42 14.74
CA PHE A 151 -4.93 0.95 14.74
C PHE A 151 -6.33 0.43 15.08
N GLN A 152 -6.98 -0.29 14.18
CA GLN A 152 -8.30 -0.89 14.37
C GLN A 152 -8.26 -2.41 14.13
N GLY A 153 -8.25 -3.20 15.20
CA GLY A 153 -8.13 -4.66 15.13
C GLY A 153 -6.80 -5.15 14.55
N ALA A 154 -5.77 -4.31 14.56
CA ALA A 154 -4.45 -4.63 14.03
C ALA A 154 -3.61 -5.46 15.01
N GLU A 155 -2.68 -6.26 14.49
CA GLU A 155 -1.80 -7.14 15.26
C GLU A 155 -0.32 -6.82 14.98
N ARG A 156 0.49 -6.59 16.02
CA ARG A 156 1.96 -6.36 15.91
C ARG A 156 2.36 -5.27 14.91
N CYS A 157 1.49 -4.29 14.67
CA CYS A 157 1.79 -3.16 13.78
C CYS A 157 2.52 -2.03 14.53
N ARG A 158 3.29 -1.23 13.81
CA ARG A 158 4.07 -0.13 14.39
C ARG A 158 3.82 1.19 13.66
N ALA A 159 3.73 2.27 14.41
CA ALA A 159 3.85 3.63 13.89
C ALA A 159 4.94 4.40 14.66
N GLU A 160 5.65 5.32 14.00
CA GLU A 160 6.56 6.23 14.72
C GLU A 160 5.78 7.40 15.30
N ARG A 161 5.04 8.11 14.45
CA ARG A 161 4.23 9.28 14.82
C ARG A 161 2.78 9.09 14.36
N VAL A 162 1.85 9.43 15.22
CA VAL A 162 0.41 9.31 14.98
C VAL A 162 -0.32 10.60 15.29
N GLU A 163 -1.08 11.10 14.31
CA GLU A 163 -2.17 12.04 14.48
C GLU A 163 -3.48 11.37 14.01
N ALA A 164 -4.28 10.90 14.96
CA ALA A 164 -5.61 10.34 14.72
C ALA A 164 -6.67 11.29 15.26
N ARG A 165 -7.84 11.39 14.63
CA ARG A 165 -8.93 12.20 15.19
C ARG A 165 -9.81 11.41 16.15
N ALA A 166 -9.98 10.10 15.98
CA ALA A 166 -10.71 9.28 16.93
C ALA A 166 -9.73 8.66 17.95
N GLY A 167 -9.38 7.40 17.77
CA GLY A 167 -8.50 6.65 18.66
C GLY A 167 -7.08 6.44 18.12
N ALA A 168 -6.12 6.29 19.03
CA ALA A 168 -4.84 5.68 18.67
C ALA A 168 -5.03 4.17 18.45
N PHE A 169 -5.73 3.46 19.36
CA PHE A 169 -5.87 2.01 19.31
C PHE A 169 -7.31 1.54 19.60
N GLY A 170 -8.01 1.06 18.57
CA GLY A 170 -9.24 0.28 18.69
C GLY A 170 -8.95 -1.23 18.60
N TRP A 171 -9.16 -1.95 19.72
CA TRP A 171 -9.13 -3.43 19.76
C TRP A 171 -7.87 -4.08 19.14
N SER A 172 -6.73 -3.39 19.19
CA SER A 172 -5.46 -3.89 18.64
C SER A 172 -4.72 -4.80 19.62
N GLU A 173 -3.84 -5.65 19.10
CA GLU A 173 -2.98 -6.52 19.91
C GLU A 173 -1.51 -6.33 19.51
N GLY A 174 -0.63 -6.02 20.47
CA GLY A 174 0.81 -5.91 20.22
C GLY A 174 1.23 -4.75 19.31
N CYS A 175 0.33 -3.79 19.05
CA CYS A 175 0.66 -2.61 18.28
C CYS A 175 1.39 -1.56 19.13
N LEU A 176 2.26 -0.78 18.50
CA LEU A 176 3.16 0.16 19.17
C LEU A 176 3.24 1.51 18.43
N ILE A 177 3.28 2.59 19.20
CA ILE A 177 3.68 3.92 18.73
C ILE A 177 4.99 4.28 19.43
N THR A 178 6.03 4.67 18.68
CA THR A 178 7.39 4.82 19.26
C THR A 178 7.85 6.25 19.53
N GLU A 179 7.23 7.28 18.93
CA GLU A 179 7.68 8.67 19.12
C GLU A 179 6.57 9.57 19.68
N LYS A 180 5.52 9.85 18.90
CA LYS A 180 4.48 10.82 19.26
C LYS A 180 3.09 10.30 18.94
N VAL A 181 2.14 10.56 19.83
CA VAL A 181 0.73 10.28 19.62
C VAL A 181 -0.11 11.51 19.94
N LYS A 182 -1.04 11.83 19.04
CA LYS A 182 -2.12 12.80 19.22
C LYS A 182 -3.40 12.13 18.74
N ALA A 183 -4.32 11.86 19.68
CA ALA A 183 -5.62 11.24 19.43
C ALA A 183 -6.63 11.75 20.47
N GLU A 184 -7.93 11.70 20.17
CA GLU A 184 -8.97 11.99 21.18
C GLU A 184 -8.96 10.92 22.27
N GLU A 185 -8.70 9.67 21.91
CA GLU A 185 -8.59 8.54 22.84
C GLU A 185 -7.39 7.65 22.53
N ILE A 186 -6.80 7.00 23.53
CA ILE A 186 -5.77 5.99 23.29
C ILE A 186 -6.39 4.61 23.03
N GLY A 187 -7.52 4.31 23.68
CA GLY A 187 -8.25 3.05 23.54
C GLY A 187 -7.63 1.84 24.26
N PRO A 188 -8.42 0.78 24.53
CA PRO A 188 -8.08 -0.27 25.50
C PRO A 188 -7.12 -1.38 24.99
N GLY A 189 -6.58 -1.27 23.78
CA GLY A 189 -5.74 -2.31 23.14
C GLY A 189 -4.22 -2.04 23.13
N SER A 190 -3.74 -1.04 23.87
CA SER A 190 -2.31 -0.74 23.92
C SER A 190 -1.56 -1.75 24.80
N LEU A 191 -0.71 -2.60 24.21
CA LEU A 191 0.18 -3.52 24.97
C LEU A 191 1.47 -2.85 25.47
N GLY A 192 1.65 -1.56 25.21
CA GLY A 192 2.81 -0.81 25.63
C GLY A 192 2.88 0.50 24.87
N LEU A 193 2.28 1.54 25.43
CA LEU A 193 2.53 2.90 24.99
C LEU A 193 3.95 3.27 25.48
N VAL A 194 4.99 3.08 24.67
CA VAL A 194 6.30 3.68 24.96
C VAL A 194 6.24 5.13 24.51
N VAL A 195 5.59 5.96 25.31
CA VAL A 195 5.58 7.42 25.15
C VAL A 195 6.94 7.96 25.58
N LEU A 196 7.92 8.02 24.68
CA LEU A 196 9.08 8.88 24.85
C LEU A 196 8.73 10.30 24.38
N GLY A 197 7.69 10.92 24.95
CA GLY A 197 7.29 12.27 24.57
C GLY A 197 5.96 12.69 25.15
N LYS A 198 6.00 13.58 26.16
CA LYS A 198 4.86 14.19 26.86
C LYS A 198 3.61 14.27 25.97
N THR A 199 2.49 13.73 26.46
CA THR A 199 1.15 14.09 26.00
C THR A 199 1.02 15.61 26.14
N GLU A 200 1.09 16.34 25.03
CA GLU A 200 0.79 17.77 25.02
C GLU A 200 -0.72 17.93 25.04
N GLY A 201 -1.28 18.23 26.21
CA GLY A 201 -2.69 18.61 26.37
C GLY A 201 -3.37 18.04 27.61
N GLU A 202 -2.94 18.47 28.80
CA GLU A 202 -3.83 18.68 29.97
C GLU A 202 -3.86 20.18 30.28
#